data_AF-A0A411DV32-F1
#
_entry.id   AF-A0A411DV32-F1
#
_cell.length_a   1.000
_cell.length_b   1.000
_cell.length_c   1.000
_cell.angle_alpha   90.00
_cell.angle_beta   90.00
_cell.angle_gamma   90.00
#
_symmetry.space_group_name_H-M   'P 1'
#
loop_
_entity.id
_entity.type
_entity.pdbx_description
1 polymer ?
#
loop_
_entity_poly.entity_id
_entity_poly.type
_entity_poly.pdbx_seq_one_letter_code
_entity_poly.pdbx_strand_id
1 'polypeptide(L)'
;VVGNYWPPQFVIMKPDTLEPLKMVSTRGMTIHPQEYHREARVASIVASEFHPEWISNVKRTGKIMMVDLSYLTKVKTTTIDAARFLHDGGWD
;
A
#
# COMPACT_ATOMS: atom_id res chain seq x y z
N VAL A 1 -8.93 4.34 -1.30
CA VAL A 1 -8.06 3.19 -1.69
C VAL A 1 -8.59 1.94 -1.03
N VAL A 2 -8.50 0.79 -1.70
CA VAL A 2 -8.90 -0.52 -1.14
C VAL A 2 -7.71 -1.47 -1.15
N GLY A 3 -7.46 -2.15 -0.02
CA GLY A 3 -6.41 -3.15 0.13
C GLY A 3 -6.98 -4.55 0.14
N ASN A 4 -6.28 -5.48 -0.50
CA ASN A 4 -6.70 -6.87 -0.62
C ASN A 4 -5.68 -7.82 0.01
N TYR A 5 -6.19 -8.93 0.55
CA TYR A 5 -5.36 -10.09 0.87
C TYR A 5 -5.07 -10.90 -0.39
N TRP A 6 -6.11 -11.14 -1.21
CA TRP A 6 -5.99 -11.84 -2.47
C TRP A 6 -6.87 -11.20 -3.57
N PRO A 7 -6.33 -10.98 -4.79
CA PRO A 7 -4.90 -10.98 -5.10
C PRO A 7 -4.15 -9.93 -4.25
N PRO A 8 -2.84 -10.10 -3.97
CA PRO A 8 -2.07 -9.17 -3.14
C PRO A 8 -1.83 -7.87 -3.90
N GLN A 9 -2.72 -6.90 -3.67
CA GLN A 9 -2.73 -5.61 -4.33
C GLN A 9 -3.49 -4.57 -3.51
N PHE A 10 -3.31 -3.30 -3.86
CA PHE A 10 -4.28 -2.26 -3.54
C PHE A 10 -4.79 -1.57 -4.82
N VAL A 11 -5.99 -1.01 -4.72
CA VAL A 11 -6.69 -0.36 -5.82
C VAL A 11 -7.02 1.07 -5.43
N ILE A 12 -6.70 1.98 -6.34
CA ILE A 12 -7.00 3.40 -6.25
C ILE A 12 -8.17 3.64 -7.19
N MET A 13 -9.21 4.31 -6.68
CA MET A 13 -10.47 4.52 -7.37
C MET A 13 -10.86 5.99 -7.28
N LYS A 14 -11.66 6.45 -8.24
CA LYS A 14 -12.33 7.76 -8.11
C LYS A 14 -13.29 7.73 -6.92
N PRO A 15 -13.32 8.79 -6.09
CA PRO A 15 -14.10 8.79 -4.85
C PRO A 15 -15.62 8.84 -5.08
N ASP A 16 -16.06 9.42 -6.20
CA ASP A 16 -17.46 9.63 -6.56
C ASP A 16 -18.06 8.46 -7.35
N THR A 17 -17.28 7.85 -8.26
CA THR A 17 -17.78 6.80 -9.15
C THR A 17 -17.30 5.40 -8.82
N LEU A 18 -16.30 5.26 -7.94
CA LEU A 18 -15.57 4.02 -7.68
C LEU A 18 -14.86 3.44 -8.91
N GLU A 19 -14.75 4.20 -10.01
CA GLU A 19 -14.01 3.78 -11.20
C GLU A 19 -12.54 3.53 -10.85
N PRO A 20 -11.96 2.37 -11.21
CA PRO A 20 -10.57 2.05 -10.88
C PRO A 20 -9.61 2.91 -11.71
N LEU A 21 -8.79 3.70 -11.03
CA LEU A 21 -7.74 4.52 -11.64
C LEU A 21 -6.44 3.74 -11.81
N LYS A 22 -6.06 2.96 -10.80
CA LYS A 22 -4.79 2.23 -10.78
C LYS A 22 -4.86 1.03 -9.84
N MET A 23 -4.30 -0.09 -10.29
CA MET A 23 -4.05 -1.27 -9.47
C MET A 23 -2.54 -1.42 -9.26
N VAL A 24 -2.14 -1.71 -8.02
CA VAL A 24 -0.73 -1.88 -7.66
C VAL A 24 -0.56 -3.21 -6.96
N SER A 25 0.22 -4.11 -7.58
CA SER A 25 0.63 -5.36 -6.95
C SER A 25 1.55 -5.08 -5.76
N THR A 26 1.31 -5.77 -4.65
CA THR A 26 2.18 -5.69 -3.47
C THR A 26 3.18 -6.84 -3.38
N ARG A 27 3.15 -7.79 -4.33
CA ARG A 27 4.19 -8.82 -4.46
C ARG A 27 5.56 -8.16 -4.58
N GLY A 28 6.55 -8.69 -3.89
CA GLY A 28 7.89 -8.09 -3.91
C GLY A 28 8.83 -8.73 -2.92
N MET A 29 9.99 -8.11 -2.74
CA MET A 29 11.03 -8.59 -1.84
C MET A 29 10.69 -8.24 -0.39
N THR A 30 11.01 -9.13 0.54
CA THR A 30 11.04 -8.78 1.97
C THR A 30 12.17 -7.79 2.24
N ILE A 31 12.04 -6.90 3.22
CA ILE A 31 13.12 -5.99 3.63
C ILE A 31 14.39 -6.74 4.08
N HIS A 32 14.21 -7.92 4.70
CA HIS A 32 15.26 -8.84 5.11
C HIS A 32 14.64 -10.25 5.25
N PRO A 33 15.24 -11.32 4.72
CA PRO A 33 16.56 -11.41 4.07
C PRO A 33 16.55 -11.10 2.55
N GLN A 34 15.67 -10.19 2.07
CA GLN A 34 15.53 -9.89 0.62
C GLN A 34 15.12 -11.13 -0.19
N GLU A 35 14.11 -11.84 0.31
CA GLU A 35 13.45 -12.94 -0.39
C GLU A 35 12.15 -12.50 -1.06
N TYR A 36 11.88 -13.06 -2.24
CA TYR A 36 10.66 -12.76 -2.97
C TYR A 36 9.43 -13.38 -2.30
N HIS A 37 8.41 -12.55 -2.07
CA HIS A 37 7.16 -12.96 -1.46
C HIS A 37 5.96 -12.76 -2.41
N ARG A 38 5.29 -13.87 -2.74
CA ARG A 38 4.16 -13.91 -3.69
C ARG A 38 2.83 -13.43 -3.12
N GLU A 39 2.70 -13.42 -1.81
CA GLU A 39 1.45 -13.12 -1.10
C GLU A 39 1.67 -12.08 0.01
N ALA A 40 2.06 -10.89 -0.41
CA ALA A 40 2.33 -9.77 0.48
C ALA A 40 1.04 -8.97 0.69
N ARG A 41 0.23 -9.39 1.67
CA ARG A 41 -1.11 -8.84 1.92
C ARG A 41 -1.05 -7.38 2.38
N VAL A 42 -2.01 -6.57 1.92
CA VAL A 42 -2.25 -5.23 2.47
C VAL A 42 -3.00 -5.40 3.79
N ALA A 43 -2.50 -4.79 4.86
CA ALA A 43 -3.10 -4.85 6.20
C ALA A 43 -3.89 -3.58 6.49
N SER A 44 -3.34 -2.66 7.29
CA SER A 44 -3.95 -1.36 7.55
C SER A 44 -3.75 -0.39 6.38
N ILE A 45 -4.74 0.49 6.21
CA ILE A 45 -4.66 1.66 5.33
C ILE A 45 -5.15 2.86 6.13
N VAL A 46 -4.35 3.91 6.21
CA VAL A 46 -4.67 5.15 6.93
C VAL A 46 -4.52 6.35 6.00
N ALA A 47 -5.38 7.35 6.16
CA ALA A 47 -5.26 8.61 5.44
C ALA A 47 -4.39 9.58 6.25
N SER A 48 -3.50 10.30 5.59
CA SER A 48 -2.74 11.38 6.22
C SER A 48 -3.64 12.58 6.51
N GLU A 49 -3.44 13.21 7.66
CA GLU A 49 -4.11 14.48 8.02
C GLU A 49 -3.32 15.71 7.53
N PHE A 50 -2.08 15.51 7.04
CA PHE A 50 -1.16 16.60 6.65
C PHE A 50 -1.00 16.75 5.14
N HIS A 51 -1.10 15.63 4.42
CA HIS A 51 -0.88 15.56 2.98
C HIS A 51 -2.01 14.76 2.31
N PRO A 52 -2.30 14.98 1.02
CA PRO A 52 -3.28 14.20 0.27
C PRO A 52 -2.74 12.79 -0.03
N GLU A 53 -2.42 12.02 1.01
CA GLU A 53 -1.73 10.74 0.92
C GLU A 53 -2.47 9.64 1.70
N TRP A 54 -2.44 8.44 1.16
CA TRP A 54 -2.89 7.24 1.85
C TRP A 54 -1.70 6.33 2.10
N ILE A 55 -1.57 5.82 3.33
CA ILE A 55 -0.43 5.04 3.81
C ILE A 55 -0.92 3.61 4.06
N SER A 56 -0.31 2.63 3.40
CA SER A 56 -0.73 1.23 3.45
C SER A 56 0.40 0.34 3.95
N ASN A 57 0.09 -0.55 4.89
CA ASN A 57 1.04 -1.54 5.39
C ASN A 57 1.01 -2.81 4.53
N VAL A 58 2.18 -3.23 4.05
CA VAL A 58 2.37 -4.49 3.33
C VAL A 58 3.02 -5.50 4.26
N LYS A 59 2.15 -6.26 4.92
CA LYS A 59 2.46 -7.08 6.11
C LYS A 59 3.75 -7.87 5.98
N ARG A 60 3.82 -8.78 5.02
CA ARG A 60 4.85 -9.82 5.03
C ARG A 60 6.19 -9.37 4.44
N THR A 61 6.17 -8.40 3.53
CA THR A 61 7.39 -7.81 2.95
C THR A 61 8.00 -6.76 3.88
N GLY A 62 7.22 -6.22 4.81
CA GLY A 62 7.68 -5.22 5.77
C GLY A 62 7.86 -3.85 5.14
N LYS A 63 6.97 -3.51 4.21
CA LYS A 63 7.01 -2.25 3.46
C LYS A 63 5.78 -1.41 3.78
N ILE A 64 5.99 -0.12 3.89
CA ILE A 64 4.94 0.89 3.90
C ILE A 64 4.84 1.45 2.48
N MET A 65 3.64 1.45 1.92
CA MET A 65 3.37 1.99 0.59
C MET A 65 2.47 3.22 0.72
N MET A 66 2.99 4.36 0.29
CA MET A 66 2.30 5.64 0.31
C MET A 66 1.77 5.95 -1.09
N VAL A 67 0.55 6.44 -1.17
CA VAL A 67 -0.13 6.82 -2.41
C VAL A 67 -0.41 8.32 -2.36
N ASP A 68 0.23 9.08 -3.27
CA ASP A 68 0.00 10.51 -3.45
C ASP A 68 -1.21 10.74 -4.36
N LEU A 69 -2.22 11.43 -3.81
CA LEU A 69 -3.49 11.76 -4.46
C LEU A 69 -3.62 13.26 -4.79
N SER A 70 -2.53 14.04 -4.68
CA SER A 70 -2.52 15.47 -5.06
C SER A 70 -2.95 15.71 -6.52
N TYR A 71 -2.63 14.75 -7.40
CA TYR A 71 -3.03 14.76 -8.81
C TYR A 71 -3.52 13.38 -9.25
N LEU A 72 -4.84 13.17 -9.25
CA LEU A 72 -5.47 11.88 -9.60
C LEU A 72 -5.15 11.38 -11.01
N THR A 73 -4.73 12.26 -11.94
CA THR A 73 -4.29 11.87 -13.29
C THR A 73 -2.84 11.38 -13.34
N LYS A 74 -2.05 11.62 -12.27
CA LYS A 74 -0.62 11.29 -12.16
C LYS A 74 -0.29 10.71 -10.78
N VAL A 75 -1.05 9.69 -10.39
CA VAL A 75 -0.88 9.00 -9.10
C VAL A 75 0.53 8.43 -8.96
N LYS A 76 1.25 8.91 -7.93
CA LYS A 76 2.57 8.41 -7.54
C LYS A 76 2.44 7.48 -6.34
N THR A 77 3.36 6.51 -6.27
CA THR A 77 3.47 5.60 -5.14
C THR A 77 4.90 5.60 -4.63
N THR A 78 5.06 5.80 -3.33
CA THR A 78 6.36 5.74 -2.64
C THR A 78 6.38 4.48 -1.78
N THR A 79 7.51 3.79 -1.72
CA THR A 79 7.68 2.61 -0.87
C THR A 79 8.80 2.87 0.11
N ILE A 80 8.51 2.64 1.39
CA ILE A 80 9.44 2.80 2.50
C ILE A 80 9.63 1.44 3.15
N ASP A 81 10.87 1.08 3.43
CA ASP A 81 11.20 -0.12 4.19
C ASP A 81 10.97 0.16 5.68
N ALA A 82 10.27 -0.76 6.36
CA ALA A 82 9.88 -0.62 7.76
C ALA A 82 10.28 -1.88 8.55
N ALA A 83 9.35 -2.53 9.25
CA ALA A 83 9.54 -3.80 9.95
C ALA A 83 8.72 -4.91 9.28
N ARG A 84 9.14 -6.18 9.41
CA ARG A 84 8.32 -7.32 8.92
C ARG A 84 7.08 -7.50 9.79
N PHE A 85 6.04 -8.03 9.17
CA PHE A 85 4.78 -8.38 9.81
C PHE A 85 4.02 -7.16 10.36
N LEU A 86 3.96 -6.07 9.60
CA LEU A 86 3.12 -4.92 9.93
C LEU A 86 1.64 -5.34 9.97
N HIS A 87 0.93 -4.97 11.04
CA HIS A 87 -0.43 -5.44 11.29
C HIS A 87 -1.44 -4.28 11.36
N ASP A 88 -1.35 -3.41 12.37
CA ASP A 88 -2.52 -2.66 12.85
C ASP A 88 -2.27 -1.14 12.95
N GLY A 89 -1.72 -0.54 11.89
CA GLY A 89 -1.56 0.92 11.80
C GLY A 89 -0.12 1.39 11.57
N GLY A 90 0.88 0.50 11.68
CA GLY A 90 2.27 0.83 11.36
C GLY A 90 2.94 1.75 12.38
N TRP A 91 2.41 1.76 13.60
CA TRP A 91 3.06 2.32 14.79
C TRP A 91 3.83 1.25 15.58
N ASP A 92 4.20 0.17 14.87
CA ASP A 92 4.88 -1.02 15.37
C ASP A 92 6.42 -0.82 15.35
#